data_AF-A0A936QQR4-F1
#
_entry.id   AF-A0A936QQR4-F1
#
_cell.length_a   1.000
_cell.length_b   1.000
_cell.length_c   1.000
_cell.angle_alpha   90.00
_cell.angle_beta   90.00
_cell.angle_gamma   90.00
#
_symmetry.space_group_name_H-M   'P 1'
#
loop_
_entity.id
_entity.type
_entity.pdbx_description
1 polymer ?
#
loop_
_entity_poly.entity_id
_entity_poly.type
_entity_poly.pdbx_seq_one_letter_code
_entity_poly.pdbx_strand_id
1 'polypeptide(L)' 'MKKISLQWILFGATTVEVTMTKKDKIAFIKSSKRKSHVYNDLLRYSDQQLNELIREIVQGLVRESEIIANAYINGYR' A
#
# COMPACT_ATOMS: atom_id res chain seq x y z
N MET A 1 -12.15 7.78 17.92
CA MET A 1 -11.36 6.97 16.96
C MET A 1 -11.73 7.38 15.54
N LYS A 2 -10.81 7.94 14.75
CA LYS A 2 -11.09 8.45 13.41
C LYS A 2 -11.08 7.26 12.43
N LYS A 3 -12.23 6.89 11.87
CA LYS A 3 -12.34 5.82 10.86
C LYS A 3 -11.65 6.27 9.58
N ILE A 4 -10.61 5.55 9.17
CA ILE A 4 -9.93 5.73 7.88
C ILE A 4 -10.80 4.99 6.84
N SER A 5 -11.47 5.73 5.96
CA SER A 5 -12.36 5.17 4.93
C SER A 5 -11.55 4.57 3.79
N LEU A 6 -11.63 3.27 3.53
CA LEU A 6 -10.85 2.56 2.49
C LEU A 6 -11.33 2.82 1.05
N GLN A 7 -12.25 3.76 0.81
CA GLN A 7 -12.83 4.04 -0.51
C GLN A 7 -11.80 4.39 -1.59
N TRP A 8 -10.64 4.91 -1.21
CA TRP A 8 -9.54 5.25 -2.13
C TRP A 8 -8.78 4.05 -2.71
N ILE A 9 -8.99 2.82 -2.22
CA ILE A 9 -8.36 1.62 -2.80
C ILE A 9 -9.05 1.19 -4.12
N LEU A 10 -10.31 1.59 -4.32
CA LEU A 10 -11.14 1.17 -5.46
C LEU A 10 -11.02 2.10 -6.69
N PHE A 11 -10.39 3.28 -6.54
CA PHE A 11 -10.14 4.20 -7.64
C PHE A 11 -8.65 4.21 -7.94
N GLY A 12 -8.31 3.95 -9.20
CA GLY A 12 -6.95 3.67 -9.69
C GLY A 12 -5.87 4.59 -9.14
N ALA A 13 -4.65 4.06 -9.17
CA ALA A 13 -3.38 4.57 -8.63
C ALA A 13 -3.03 6.06 -8.88
N THR A 14 -3.83 6.79 -9.64
CA THR A 14 -3.57 8.17 -10.07
C THR A 14 -4.03 9.26 -9.08
N THR A 15 -4.90 8.96 -8.12
CA THR A 15 -5.42 10.01 -7.20
C THR A 15 -4.91 9.92 -5.76
N VAL A 16 -4.38 8.76 -5.35
CA VAL A 16 -4.01 8.50 -3.95
C VAL A 16 -2.73 9.26 -3.56
N GLU A 17 -1.81 9.47 -4.51
CA GLU A 17 -0.51 10.08 -4.27
C GLU A 17 -0.58 11.60 -4.08
N VAL A 18 -1.60 12.26 -4.66
CA VAL A 18 -1.74 13.73 -4.69
C VAL A 18 -2.36 14.30 -3.41
N THR A 19 -3.20 13.52 -2.71
CA THR A 19 -3.92 13.97 -1.51
C THR A 19 -3.37 13.48 -0.18
N MET A 20 -2.42 12.52 -0.18
CA MET A 20 -1.84 12.02 1.06
C MET A 20 -0.77 12.97 1.60
N THR A 21 -0.89 13.37 2.87
CA THR A 21 0.20 14.09 3.55
C THR A 21 1.35 13.12 3.87
N LYS A 22 2.57 13.65 4.09
CA LYS A 22 3.71 12.84 4.54
C LYS A 22 3.37 11.97 5.78
N LYS A 23 2.55 12.49 6.71
CA LYS A 23 2.08 11.76 7.88
C LYS A 23 1.17 10.58 7.49
N ASP A 24 0.27 10.78 6.55
CA ASP A 24 -0.65 9.74 6.06
C ASP A 24 0.12 8.65 5.32
N LYS A 25 1.13 9.02 4.54
CA LYS A 25 2.02 8.08 3.85
C LYS A 25 2.75 7.17 4.84
N ILE A 26 3.36 7.76 5.86
CA ILE A 26 4.04 7.00 6.93
C ILE A 26 3.05 6.08 7.66
N ALA A 27 1.84 6.56 7.96
CA ALA A 27 0.82 5.75 8.61
C ALA A 27 0.40 4.55 7.73
N PHE A 28 0.20 4.77 6.43
CA PHE A 28 -0.10 3.71 5.48
C PHE A 28 1.01 2.66 5.44
N ILE A 29 2.27 3.07 5.26
CA ILE A 29 3.42 2.17 5.21
C ILE A 29 3.51 1.33 6.51
N LYS A 30 3.36 1.97 7.67
CA LYS A 30 3.35 1.27 8.97
C LYS A 30 2.19 0.30 9.15
N SER A 31 1.02 0.62 8.57
CA SER A 31 -0.17 -0.24 8.63
C SER A 31 -0.08 -1.44 7.68
N SER A 32 0.75 -1.34 6.64
CA SER A 32 1.01 -2.47 5.77
C SER A 32 1.70 -3.57 6.58
N LYS A 33 1.12 -4.78 6.57
CA LYS A 33 1.71 -5.94 7.28
C LYS A 33 3.07 -6.37 6.68
N ARG A 34 3.50 -5.74 5.58
CA ARG A 34 4.81 -5.94 4.97
C ARG A 34 5.87 -5.21 5.77
N LYS A 35 6.61 -5.98 6.57
CA LYS A 35 7.90 -5.68 7.18
C LYS A 35 8.15 -4.19 7.52
N SER A 36 7.32 -3.62 8.40
CA SER A 36 7.59 -2.29 8.98
C SER A 36 8.97 -2.17 9.63
N HIS A 37 9.58 -3.29 10.03
CA HIS A 37 10.96 -3.39 10.53
C HIS A 37 12.06 -3.19 9.46
N VAL A 38 11.73 -3.28 8.17
CA VAL A 38 12.69 -3.05 7.07
C VAL A 38 12.85 -1.56 6.79
N TYR A 39 11.79 -0.78 7.04
CA TYR A 39 11.78 0.64 6.75
C TYR A 39 12.22 1.44 7.98
N ASN A 40 13.54 1.50 8.18
CA ASN A 40 14.13 2.30 9.27
C ASN A 40 13.84 3.79 9.08
N ASP A 41 13.36 4.43 10.15
CA ASP A 41 13.17 5.88 10.28
C ASP A 41 12.49 6.57 9.07
N LEU A 42 11.25 6.17 8.80
CA LEU A 42 10.39 6.74 7.76
C LEU A 42 10.24 8.28 7.82
N LEU A 43 10.58 8.93 8.94
CA LEU A 43 10.55 10.39 9.05
C LEU A 43 11.65 11.05 8.21
N ARG A 44 12.78 10.37 8.00
CA ARG A 44 13.90 10.85 7.18
C ARG A 44 13.64 10.76 5.69
N TYR A 45 12.63 10.01 5.27
CA TYR A 45 12.35 9.79 3.86
C TYR A 45 11.75 11.06 3.25
N SER A 46 12.19 11.40 2.04
CA SER A 46 11.54 12.42 1.24
C SER A 46 10.12 11.98 0.86
N ASP A 47 9.27 12.93 0.50
CA ASP A 47 7.90 12.63 0.09
C ASP A 47 7.86 11.70 -1.14
N GLN A 48 8.82 11.87 -2.06
CA GLN A 48 9.00 11.00 -3.22
C GLN A 48 9.42 9.57 -2.80
N GLN A 49 10.37 9.43 -1.87
CA GLN A 49 10.77 8.11 -1.36
C GLN A 49 9.60 7.38 -0.68
N LEU A 50 8.73 8.11 0.01
CA LEU A 50 7.51 7.53 0.59
C LEU A 50 6.52 7.09 -0.49
N ASN A 51 6.38 7.84 -1.58
CA ASN A 51 5.53 7.45 -2.71
C ASN A 51 6.04 6.17 -3.39
N GLU A 52 7.34 6.08 -3.67
CA GLU A 52 7.92 4.88 -4.27
C GLU A 52 7.70 3.65 -3.37
N LEU A 53 7.86 3.82 -2.06
CA LEU A 53 7.61 2.73 -1.11
C LEU A 53 6.14 2.30 -1.07
N ILE A 54 5.21 3.25 -1.15
CA ILE A 54 3.78 2.96 -1.25
C ILE A 54 3.49 2.16 -2.54
N ARG A 55 4.08 2.56 -3.67
CA ARG A 55 3.92 1.84 -4.95
C ARG A 55 4.41 0.40 -4.85
N GLU A 56 5.59 0.17 -4.28
CA GLU A 56 6.12 -1.19 -4.08
C GLU A 56 5.20 -2.06 -3.23
N ILE A 57 4.68 -1.50 -2.12
CA ILE A 57 3.74 -2.19 -1.24
C ILE A 57 2.46 -2.56 -2.00
N VAL A 58 1.87 -1.61 -2.72
CA VAL A 58 0.63 -1.81 -3.48
C VAL A 58 0.83 -2.83 -4.60
N GLN A 59 1.90 -2.73 -5.39
CA GLN A 59 2.22 -3.71 -6.43
C GLN A 59 2.42 -5.11 -5.86
N GLY A 60 3.02 -5.21 -4.66
CA GLY A 60 3.15 -6.47 -3.94
C GLY A 60 1.81 -7.09 -3.57
N LEU A 61 0.87 -6.28 -3.05
CA LEU A 61 -0.48 -6.72 -2.70
C LEU A 61 -1.29 -7.16 -3.94
N VAL A 62 -1.18 -6.42 -5.05
CA VAL A 62 -1.82 -6.79 -6.32
C VAL A 62 -1.32 -8.15 -6.81
N ARG A 63 0.00 -8.37 -6.82
CA ARG A 63 0.59 -9.67 -7.21
C ARG A 63 0.14 -10.82 -6.31
N GLU A 64 0.10 -10.61 -5.00
CA GLU A 64 -0.42 -11.63 -4.07
C GLU A 64 -1.90 -11.94 -4.36
N SER A 65 -2.71 -10.91 -4.62
CA SER A 65 -4.11 -11.07 -4.98
C SER A 65 -4.30 -11.85 -6.29
N GLU A 66 -3.48 -11.59 -7.31
CA GLU A 66 -3.51 -12.32 -8.58
C GLU A 66 -3.14 -13.80 -8.40
N ILE A 67 -2.12 -14.09 -7.60
CA ILE A 67 -1.72 -15.47 -7.29
C ILE A 67 -2.86 -16.21 -6.60
N ILE A 68 -3.50 -15.58 -5.61
CA ILE A 68 -4.63 -16.16 -4.88
C ILE A 68 -5.81 -16.39 -5.85
N ALA A 69 -6.19 -15.38 -6.64
CA ALA A 69 -7.27 -15.50 -7.61
C ALA A 69 -7.02 -16.63 -8.63
N ASN A 70 -5.80 -16.73 -9.16
CA ASN A 70 -5.41 -17.80 -10.07
C ASN A 70 -5.43 -19.18 -9.39
N ALA A 71 -5.05 -19.29 -8.12
CA ALA A 71 -5.15 -20.53 -7.36
C ALA A 71 -6.62 -20.96 -7.17
N TYR A 72 -7.52 -20.01 -6.90
CA TYR A 72 -8.95 -20.29 -6.83
C TYR A 72 -9.51 -20.73 -8.18
N ILE A 73 -9.22 -20.02 -9.27
CA ILE A 73 -9.72 -20.39 -10.61
C ILE A 73 -9.21 -21.78 -11.04
N ASN A 74 -7.93 -22.08 -10.80
CA ASN A 74 -7.33 -23.35 -11.21
C ASN A 74 -7.63 -24.52 -10.25
N GLY A 75 -7.96 -24.24 -8.99
CA GLY A 75 -8.31 -25.25 -7.98
C GLY A 75 -9.78 -25.69 -7.98
N TYR A 76 -10.66 -24.95 -8.67
CA TYR A 76 -12.08 -25.29 -8.89
C TYR A 76 -12.32 -26.10 -10.17
N ARG A 77 -11.27 -26.74 -10.73
CA ARG A 77 -11.37 -27.58 -11.93
C ARG A 77 -11.36 -29.06 -11.61
#